data_AF-A0A1H6YYX2-F1
#
_entry.id   AF-A0A1H6YYX2-F1
#
_cell.length_a   1.000
_cell.length_b   1.000
_cell.length_c   1.000
_cell.angle_alpha   90.00
_cell.angle_beta   90.00
_cell.angle_gamma   90.00
#
_symmetry.space_group_name_H-M   'P 1'
#
loop_
_entity.id
_entity.type
_entity.pdbx_description
1 polymer ?
#
loop_
_entity_poly.entity_id
_entity_poly.type
_entity_poly.pdbx_seq_one_letter_code
_entity_poly.pdbx_strand_id
1 'polypeptide(L)'
;MSASPRGRADAPPDRTQASLGELLGDVTRDMATLVRQEVELAKAEVRQEVRTAGQAAGMFGGAALAGFMLLLFLSYALWWALANVMDQGWAALIVAGVWAVIGAVLFTVARGRLRRVQAGLPRTTETARRIPGAFTDRQQAGRNNGDSRSR
;
A
#
# COMPACT_ATOMS: atom_id res chain seq x y z
N MET A 1 33.41 82.49 -14.67
CA MET A 1 33.66 81.31 -13.82
C MET A 1 32.37 80.98 -13.08
N SER A 2 31.45 80.26 -13.73
CA SER A 2 31.36 78.79 -13.77
C SER A 2 30.62 78.24 -12.55
N ALA A 3 29.29 78.24 -12.66
CA ALA A 3 28.43 77.31 -11.94
C ALA A 3 28.65 75.89 -12.48
N SER A 4 28.70 74.89 -11.60
CA SER A 4 28.56 73.48 -11.96
C SER A 4 28.07 72.65 -10.78
N PRO A 5 27.34 71.55 -11.05
CA PRO A 5 26.19 71.13 -10.27
C PRO A 5 26.48 69.96 -9.32
N ARG A 6 25.57 69.79 -8.36
CA ARG A 6 25.54 68.73 -7.34
C ARG A 6 25.60 67.34 -7.99
N GLY A 7 26.53 66.50 -7.51
CA GLY A 7 26.53 65.06 -7.78
C GLY A 7 25.25 64.43 -7.24
N ARG A 8 24.52 63.72 -8.11
CA ARG A 8 23.42 62.86 -7.71
C ARG A 8 24.02 61.71 -6.91
N ALA A 9 23.57 61.55 -5.67
CA ALA A 9 23.66 60.28 -4.98
C ALA A 9 22.75 59.32 -5.74
N ASP A 10 23.33 58.29 -6.36
CA ASP A 10 22.59 57.11 -6.81
C ASP A 10 22.09 56.41 -5.54
N ALA A 11 20.88 56.78 -5.12
CA ALA A 11 20.16 56.09 -4.06
C ALA A 11 19.88 54.65 -4.52
N PRO A 12 20.18 53.62 -3.71
CA PRO A 12 19.74 52.26 -3.99
C PRO A 12 18.20 52.28 -4.15
N PRO A 13 17.62 51.51 -5.08
CA PRO A 13 16.18 51.49 -5.25
C PRO A 13 15.49 51.19 -3.92
N ASP A 14 14.58 52.09 -3.58
CA ASP A 14 13.83 52.16 -2.33
C ASP A 14 13.01 50.87 -2.14
N ARG A 15 13.51 49.94 -1.30
CA ARG A 15 12.84 48.68 -0.95
C ARG A 15 11.70 48.85 0.08
N THR A 16 11.26 50.08 0.30
CA THR A 16 10.43 50.46 1.46
C THR A 16 8.93 50.39 1.18
N GLN A 17 8.50 50.06 -0.04
CA GLN A 17 7.07 49.97 -0.40
C GLN A 17 6.75 48.68 -1.14
N ALA A 18 7.11 47.53 -0.55
CA ALA A 18 6.45 46.28 -0.95
C ALA A 18 4.95 46.48 -0.72
N SER A 19 4.17 46.43 -1.79
CA SER A 19 2.72 46.63 -1.68
C SER A 19 2.09 45.48 -0.88
N LEU A 20 0.97 45.70 -0.20
CA LEU A 20 0.22 44.63 0.48
C LEU A 20 -0.10 43.45 -0.44
N GLY A 21 -0.26 43.70 -1.75
CA GLY A 21 -0.46 42.65 -2.76
C GLY A 21 0.79 41.81 -3.02
N GLU A 22 1.98 42.38 -2.84
CA GLU A 22 3.28 41.71 -3.03
C GLU A 22 3.57 40.79 -1.83
N LEU A 23 3.35 41.28 -0.60
CA LEU A 23 3.46 40.48 0.62
C LEU A 23 2.46 39.32 0.66
N LEU A 24 1.21 39.55 0.23
CA LEU A 24 0.20 38.49 0.14
C LEU A 24 0.56 37.46 -0.95
N GLY A 25 1.17 37.92 -2.04
CA GLY A 25 1.72 37.07 -3.09
C GLY A 25 2.83 36.15 -2.60
N ASP A 26 3.75 36.69 -1.78
CA ASP A 26 4.86 35.94 -1.18
C ASP A 26 4.35 34.89 -0.19
N VAL A 27 3.44 35.25 0.73
CA VAL A 27 2.84 34.29 1.68
C VAL A 27 2.10 33.17 0.95
N THR A 28 1.33 33.50 -0.10
CA THR A 28 0.61 32.48 -0.89
C THR A 28 1.58 31.54 -1.60
N ARG A 29 2.71 32.07 -2.07
CA ARG A 29 3.77 31.28 -2.71
C ARG A 29 4.50 30.38 -1.73
N ASP A 30 4.75 30.85 -0.52
CA ASP A 30 5.36 30.06 0.56
C ASP A 30 4.43 28.92 0.99
N MET A 31 3.14 29.20 1.16
CA MET A 31 2.13 28.17 1.47
C MET A 31 2.03 27.12 0.35
N ALA A 32 2.03 27.55 -0.92
CA ALA A 32 2.07 26.63 -2.06
C ALA A 32 3.34 25.76 -2.09
N THR A 33 4.45 26.29 -1.57
CA THR A 33 5.73 25.58 -1.45
C THR A 33 5.67 24.53 -0.36
N LEU A 34 5.12 24.85 0.81
CA LEU A 34 4.94 23.91 1.92
C LEU A 34 4.04 22.73 1.53
N VAL A 35 2.89 22.99 0.90
CA VAL A 35 1.98 21.93 0.43
C VAL A 35 2.69 21.00 -0.55
N ARG A 36 3.49 21.54 -1.48
CA ARG A 36 4.31 20.72 -2.38
C ARG A 36 5.35 19.89 -1.63
N GLN A 37 5.98 20.46 -0.60
CA GLN A 37 6.96 19.75 0.21
C GLN A 37 6.33 18.61 1.01
N GLU A 38 5.15 18.81 1.62
CA GLU A 38 4.43 17.73 2.31
C GLU A 38 4.03 16.60 1.35
N VAL A 39 3.59 16.94 0.13
CA VAL A 39 3.27 15.94 -0.89
C VAL A 39 4.52 15.18 -1.32
N GLU A 40 5.65 15.85 -1.56
CA GLU A 40 6.91 15.20 -1.91
C GLU A 40 7.44 14.33 -0.76
N LEU A 41 7.29 14.78 0.49
CA LEU A 41 7.66 14.01 1.68
C LEU A 41 6.78 12.76 1.84
N ALA A 42 5.45 12.91 1.77
CA ALA A 42 4.50 11.79 1.84
C ALA A 42 4.76 10.78 0.71
N LYS A 43 5.07 11.26 -0.49
CA LYS A 43 5.46 10.41 -1.62
C LYS A 43 6.78 9.68 -1.35
N ALA A 44 7.76 10.34 -0.73
CA ALA A 44 9.02 9.71 -0.34
C ALA A 44 8.80 8.63 0.74
N GLU A 45 7.96 8.90 1.74
CA GLU A 45 7.60 7.96 2.80
C GLU A 45 6.88 6.73 2.25
N VAL A 46 5.83 6.92 1.44
CA VAL A 46 5.13 5.82 0.75
C VAL A 46 6.09 5.02 -0.12
N ARG A 47 6.99 5.67 -0.86
CA ARG A 47 7.99 4.96 -1.68
C ARG A 47 8.92 4.12 -0.83
N GLN A 48 9.34 4.63 0.33
CA GLN A 48 10.20 3.91 1.26
C GLN A 48 9.47 2.72 1.88
N GLU A 49 8.21 2.89 2.30
CA GLU A 49 7.37 1.81 2.79
C GLU A 49 7.17 0.71 1.75
N VAL A 50 6.82 1.08 0.51
CA VAL A 50 6.64 0.14 -0.60
C VAL A 50 7.94 -0.61 -0.90
N ARG A 51 9.10 0.08 -0.86
CA ARG A 51 10.39 -0.57 -1.06
C ARG A 51 10.69 -1.58 0.04
N THR A 52 10.51 -1.21 1.30
CA THR A 52 10.72 -2.12 2.44
C THR A 52 9.78 -3.31 2.39
N ALA A 53 8.48 -3.07 2.12
CA ALA A 53 7.49 -4.11 1.97
C ALA A 53 7.82 -5.04 0.78
N GLY A 54 8.26 -4.48 -0.35
CA GLY A 54 8.69 -5.25 -1.52
C GLY A 54 9.93 -6.09 -1.26
N GLN A 55 10.91 -5.56 -0.53
CA GLN A 55 12.09 -6.32 -0.09
C GLN A 55 11.70 -7.45 0.86
N ALA A 56 10.84 -7.19 1.84
CA ALA A 56 10.33 -8.21 2.74
C ALA A 56 9.58 -9.31 1.98
N ALA A 57 8.67 -8.93 1.08
CA ALA A 57 7.95 -9.87 0.23
C ALA A 57 8.91 -10.73 -0.63
N GLY A 58 9.95 -10.11 -1.21
CA GLY A 58 10.99 -10.82 -1.95
C GLY A 58 11.78 -11.81 -1.08
N MET A 59 12.18 -11.40 0.12
CA MET A 59 12.88 -12.27 1.07
C MET A 59 12.01 -13.44 1.52
N PHE A 60 10.74 -13.21 1.85
CA PHE A 60 9.81 -14.28 2.20
C PHE A 60 9.53 -15.22 1.02
N GLY A 61 9.42 -14.69 -0.20
CA GLY A 61 9.29 -15.49 -1.41
C GLY A 61 10.52 -16.39 -1.65
N GLY A 62 11.72 -15.82 -1.53
CA GLY A 62 12.98 -16.57 -1.62
C GLY A 62 13.12 -17.62 -0.53
N ALA A 63 12.80 -17.28 0.72
CA ALA A 63 12.83 -18.21 1.85
C ALA A 63 11.82 -19.36 1.68
N ALA A 64 10.62 -19.07 1.16
CA ALA A 64 9.62 -20.10 0.86
C ALA A 64 10.13 -21.07 -0.23
N LEU A 65 10.73 -20.55 -1.30
CA LEU A 65 11.32 -21.40 -2.35
C LEU A 65 12.50 -22.23 -1.85
N ALA A 66 13.42 -21.62 -1.10
CA ALA A 66 14.56 -22.32 -0.51
C ALA A 66 14.11 -23.41 0.48
N GLY A 67 13.12 -23.10 1.33
CA GLY A 67 12.51 -24.05 2.25
C GLY A 67 11.82 -25.21 1.52
N PHE A 68 11.11 -24.93 0.43
CA PHE A 68 10.51 -25.96 -0.42
C PHE A 68 11.57 -26.88 -1.05
N MET A 69 12.64 -26.32 -1.61
CA MET A 69 13.75 -27.09 -2.17
C MET A 69 14.44 -27.95 -1.11
N LEU A 70 14.68 -27.41 0.07
CA LEU A 70 15.24 -28.16 1.20
C LEU A 70 14.35 -29.36 1.57
N LEU A 71 13.05 -29.16 1.70
CA LEU A 71 12.10 -30.23 2.02
C LEU A 71 12.02 -31.29 0.92
N LEU A 72 12.10 -30.89 -0.36
CA LEU A 72 12.16 -31.80 -1.50
C LEU A 72 13.40 -32.69 -1.42
N PHE A 73 14.59 -32.09 -1.27
CA PHE A 73 15.84 -32.85 -1.16
C PHE A 73 15.89 -33.72 0.09
N LEU A 74 15.36 -33.25 1.21
CA LEU A 74 15.27 -34.05 2.44
C LEU A 74 14.33 -35.25 2.26
N SER A 75 13.21 -35.06 1.55
CA SER A 75 12.28 -36.15 1.23
C SER A 75 12.93 -37.19 0.32
N TYR A 76 13.67 -36.74 -0.69
CA TYR A 76 14.39 -37.62 -1.59
C TYR A 76 15.51 -38.37 -0.87
N ALA A 77 16.29 -37.67 -0.05
CA ALA A 77 17.36 -38.27 0.76
C ALA A 77 16.79 -39.29 1.76
N LEU A 78 15.65 -39.00 2.39
CA LEU A 78 14.97 -39.93 3.29
C LEU A 78 14.50 -41.18 2.54
N TRP A 79 13.83 -41.01 1.39
CA TRP A 79 13.45 -42.14 0.54
C TRP A 79 14.67 -42.97 0.19
N TRP A 80 15.73 -42.35 -0.34
CA TRP A 80 16.94 -43.04 -0.74
C TRP A 80 17.61 -43.77 0.43
N ALA A 81 17.67 -43.16 1.61
CA ALA A 81 18.19 -43.79 2.83
C ALA A 81 17.37 -45.03 3.23
N LEU A 82 16.04 -44.94 3.20
CA LEU A 82 15.18 -46.10 3.49
C LEU A 82 15.33 -47.19 2.43
N ALA A 83 15.48 -46.83 1.15
CA ALA A 83 15.66 -47.78 0.06
C ALA A 83 16.95 -48.62 0.18
N ASN A 84 17.92 -48.22 1.03
CA ASN A 84 19.10 -49.04 1.33
C ASN A 84 18.80 -50.22 2.27
N VAL A 85 17.68 -50.19 3.01
CA VAL A 85 17.34 -51.21 4.01
C VAL A 85 15.99 -51.91 3.74
N MET A 86 15.21 -51.42 2.78
CA MET A 86 13.94 -52.02 2.35
C MET A 86 13.66 -51.74 0.87
N ASP A 87 12.65 -52.41 0.31
CA ASP A 87 12.19 -52.15 -1.05
C ASP A 87 11.75 -50.69 -1.25
N GLN A 88 12.05 -50.16 -2.44
CA GLN A 88 11.83 -48.76 -2.79
C GLN A 88 10.35 -48.35 -2.70
N GLY A 89 9.41 -49.28 -2.96
CA GLY A 89 7.98 -49.03 -2.83
C GLY A 89 7.54 -48.79 -1.38
N TRP A 90 8.05 -49.60 -0.44
CA TRP A 90 7.78 -49.41 0.98
C TRP A 90 8.41 -48.13 1.54
N ALA A 91 9.63 -47.80 1.10
CA ALA A 91 10.26 -46.54 1.43
C ALA A 91 9.41 -45.34 0.94
N ALA A 92 8.89 -45.40 -0.28
CA ALA A 92 8.02 -44.37 -0.84
C ALA A 92 6.73 -44.20 -0.01
N LEU A 93 6.09 -45.31 0.39
CA LEU A 93 4.87 -45.29 1.21
C LEU A 93 5.10 -44.65 2.58
N ILE A 94 6.25 -44.90 3.21
CA ILE A 94 6.60 -44.28 4.50
C ILE A 94 6.77 -42.77 4.34
N VAL A 95 7.52 -42.31 3.33
CA VAL A 95 7.72 -40.88 3.06
C VAL A 95 6.38 -40.20 2.72
N ALA A 96 5.53 -40.86 1.93
CA ALA A 96 4.18 -40.38 1.65
C ALA A 96 3.32 -40.29 2.92
N GLY A 97 3.43 -41.27 3.82
CA GLY A 97 2.75 -41.26 5.13
C GLY A 97 3.18 -40.09 6.00
N VAL A 98 4.48 -39.77 6.04
CA VAL A 98 4.99 -38.59 6.75
C VAL A 98 4.37 -37.30 6.19
N TRP A 99 4.34 -37.14 4.87
CA TRP A 99 3.72 -35.98 4.23
C TRP A 99 2.21 -35.92 4.43
N ALA A 100 1.52 -37.06 4.48
CA ALA A 100 0.09 -37.11 4.79
C ALA A 100 -0.20 -36.59 6.20
N VAL A 101 0.61 -36.96 7.20
CA VAL A 101 0.49 -36.46 8.57
C VAL A 101 0.77 -34.96 8.64
N ILE A 102 1.87 -34.50 8.03
CA ILE A 102 2.21 -33.07 7.96
C ILE A 102 1.06 -32.30 7.30
N GLY A 103 0.55 -32.77 6.16
CA GLY A 103 -0.57 -32.17 5.44
C GLY A 103 -1.85 -32.09 6.26
N ALA A 104 -2.19 -33.15 6.99
CA ALA A 104 -3.35 -33.17 7.88
C ALA A 104 -3.23 -32.15 9.00
N VAL A 105 -2.05 -32.02 9.63
CA VAL A 105 -1.78 -31.01 10.66
C VAL A 105 -1.88 -29.59 10.08
N LEU A 106 -1.25 -29.33 8.94
CA LEU A 106 -1.31 -28.01 8.30
C LEU A 106 -2.74 -27.64 7.92
N PHE A 107 -3.49 -28.56 7.33
CA PHE A 107 -4.89 -28.35 6.94
C PHE A 107 -5.77 -28.02 8.15
N THR A 108 -5.64 -28.78 9.23
CA THR A 108 -6.44 -28.57 10.45
C THR A 108 -6.11 -27.22 11.10
N VAL A 109 -4.83 -26.85 11.19
CA VAL A 109 -4.40 -25.54 11.70
C VAL A 109 -4.91 -24.41 10.80
N ALA A 110 -4.73 -24.52 9.48
CA ALA A 110 -5.19 -23.51 8.52
C ALA A 110 -6.70 -23.31 8.60
N ARG A 111 -7.47 -24.41 8.64
CA ARG A 111 -8.93 -24.39 8.80
C ARG A 111 -9.33 -23.74 10.12
N GLY A 112 -8.63 -24.02 11.21
CA GLY A 112 -8.85 -23.39 12.50
C GLY A 112 -8.63 -21.88 12.47
N ARG A 113 -7.55 -21.42 11.84
CA ARG A 113 -7.26 -19.99 11.67
C ARG A 113 -8.29 -19.29 10.80
N LEU A 114 -8.66 -19.88 9.66
CA LEU A 114 -9.66 -19.31 8.75
C LEU A 114 -11.03 -19.16 9.44
N ARG A 115 -11.43 -20.15 10.23
CA ARG A 115 -12.68 -20.08 11.02
C ARG A 115 -12.67 -18.94 12.04
N ARG A 116 -11.54 -18.66 12.69
CA ARG A 116 -11.43 -17.52 13.62
C ARG A 116 -11.54 -16.18 12.92
N VAL A 117 -10.90 -16.03 11.76
CA VAL A 117 -11.01 -14.81 10.95
C VAL A 117 -12.45 -14.58 10.51
N GLN A 118 -13.16 -15.63 10.06
CA GLN A 118 -14.57 -15.55 9.68
C GLN A 118 -15.50 -15.29 10.88
N ALA A 119 -15.24 -15.89 12.03
CA ALA A 119 -15.99 -15.67 13.27
C ALA A 119 -15.75 -14.29 13.90
N GLY A 120 -14.61 -13.64 13.60
CA GLY A 120 -14.28 -12.27 14.01
C GLY A 120 -14.83 -11.17 13.10
N LEU A 121 -15.50 -11.52 12.00
CA LEU A 121 -16.17 -10.60 11.06
C LEU A 121 -17.70 -10.42 11.24
N PRO A 122 -18.36 -10.59 12.42
CA PRO A 122 -19.82 -10.67 12.50
C PRO A 122 -20.60 -9.33 12.39
N ARG A 123 -20.03 -8.22 11.88
CA ARG A 123 -20.78 -6.94 11.74
C ARG A 123 -20.47 -6.08 10.51
N THR A 124 -19.39 -6.36 9.77
CA THR A 124 -19.00 -5.54 8.61
C THR A 124 -19.80 -5.85 7.35
N THR A 125 -20.31 -7.09 7.22
CA THR A 125 -21.22 -7.46 6.12
C THR A 125 -22.63 -6.92 6.33
N GLU A 126 -23.11 -6.75 7.56
CA GLU A 126 -24.41 -6.10 7.83
C GLU A 126 -24.39 -4.60 7.54
N THR A 127 -23.28 -3.92 7.84
CA THR A 127 -23.13 -2.48 7.55
C THR A 127 -22.92 -2.23 6.05
N ALA A 128 -22.13 -3.06 5.37
CA ALA A 128 -21.96 -2.97 3.91
C ALA A 128 -23.23 -3.35 3.13
N ARG A 129 -24.04 -4.29 3.63
CA ARG A 129 -25.35 -4.64 3.03
C ARG A 129 -26.47 -3.65 3.37
N ARG A 130 -26.28 -2.75 4.35
CA ARG A 130 -27.25 -1.69 4.69
C ARG A 130 -27.10 -0.40 3.87
N ILE A 131 -26.04 -0.26 3.06
CA ILE A 131 -25.85 0.90 2.17
C ILE A 131 -25.94 0.54 0.66
N PRO A 132 -27.03 -0.07 0.14
CA PRO A 132 -27.35 -0.02 -1.29
C PRO A 132 -28.17 1.22 -1.70
N GLY A 133 -28.74 1.98 -0.74
CA GLY A 133 -29.72 3.04 -1.05
C GLY A 133 -29.16 4.43 -1.34
N ALA A 134 -27.95 4.76 -0.86
CA ALA A 134 -27.45 6.14 -0.89
C ALA A 134 -27.08 6.68 -2.29
N PHE A 135 -26.98 5.80 -3.29
CA PHE A 135 -26.66 6.18 -4.67
C PHE A 135 -27.89 6.26 -5.60
N THR A 136 -29.05 5.74 -5.17
CA THR A 136 -30.26 5.71 -6.02
C THR A 136 -31.12 6.97 -5.84
N ASP A 137 -31.14 7.58 -4.65
CA ASP A 137 -31.96 8.78 -4.37
C ASP A 137 -31.56 10.01 -5.19
N ARG A 138 -30.27 10.16 -5.51
CA ARG A 138 -29.76 11.36 -6.19
C ARG A 138 -30.03 11.37 -7.71
N GLN A 139 -30.24 10.21 -8.32
CA GLN A 139 -30.59 10.13 -9.75
C GLN A 139 -32.08 10.37 -10.01
N GLN A 140 -32.96 10.06 -9.06
CA GLN A 140 -34.40 10.28 -9.21
C GLN A 140 -34.78 11.75 -9.01
N ALA A 141 -34.10 12.45 -8.09
CA ALA A 141 -34.30 13.89 -7.87
C ALA A 141 -33.96 14.76 -9.10
N GLY A 142 -32.99 14.35 -9.92
CA GLY A 142 -32.63 15.06 -11.16
C GLY A 142 -33.57 14.76 -12.33
N ARG A 143 -34.22 13.59 -12.35
CA ARG A 143 -35.09 13.16 -13.46
C ARG A 143 -36.48 13.81 -13.40
N ASN A 144 -36.99 14.11 -12.20
CA ASN A 144 -38.34 14.67 -12.02
C ASN A 144 -38.43 16.18 -12.32
N ASN A 145 -37.29 16.89 -12.34
CA ASN A 145 -37.25 18.34 -12.59
C ASN A 145 -37.22 18.71 -14.10
N GLY A 146 -37.12 17.72 -14.98
CA GLY A 146 -37.11 17.93 -16.44
C GLY A 146 -38.50 17.97 -17.08
N ASP A 147 -39.49 17.31 -16.47
CA ASP A 147 -40.82 17.11 -17.07
C ASP A 147 -41.81 18.25 -16.79
N SER A 148 -41.52 19.11 -15.81
CA SER A 148 -42.39 20.22 -15.40
C SER A 148 -42.13 21.53 -16.15
N ARG A 149 -41.20 21.56 -17.12
CA ARG A 149 -40.86 22.77 -17.91
C ARG A 149 -41.40 22.77 -19.36
N SER A 150 -42.13 21.73 -19.77
CA SER A 150 -42.61 21.55 -21.15
C SER A 150 -44.13 21.73 -21.33
N ARG A 151 -44.83 22.32 -20.36
CA ARG A 151 -46.25 22.71 -20.49
C ARG A 151 -46.42 24.22 -20.61
#